data_AF-A0A3B9DRR0-F1
#
_entry.id   AF-A0A3B9DRR0-F1
#
_cell.length_a   1.000
_cell.length_b   1.000
_cell.length_c   1.000
_cell.angle_alpha   90.00
_cell.angle_beta   90.00
_cell.angle_gamma   90.00
#
_symmetry.space_group_name_H-M   'P 1'
#
loop_
_entity.id
_entity.type
_entity.pdbx_description
1 polymer ?
#
loop_
_entity_poly.entity_id
_entity_poly.type
_entity_poly.pdbx_seq_one_letter_code
_entity_poly.pdbx_strand_id
1 'polypeptide(L)'
;MTRTPALLLIAGLLVIGARPAQAQFDNVGSFEFPTSATGEAQYHFLRGAALLHSFGWIQAREEFHAAQELDPDFAMAYWGESLAYNHPLISQMNPTEPRRALERLAPTRAERLAKAPTEREKGFLSAVEIL
;
A
#
# COMPACT_ATOMS: atom_id res chain seq x y z
N MET A 1 -28.83 -55.95 15.68
CA MET A 1 -28.41 -54.70 16.34
C MET A 1 -27.33 -54.03 15.51
N THR A 2 -27.67 -53.15 14.55
CA THR A 2 -26.69 -52.29 13.86
C THR A 2 -27.39 -51.02 13.38
N ARG A 3 -27.63 -50.10 14.32
CA ARG A 3 -28.04 -48.71 14.03
C ARG A 3 -26.77 -47.86 13.90
N THR A 4 -26.20 -47.76 12.71
CA THR A 4 -25.06 -46.84 12.49
C THR A 4 -24.83 -46.32 11.05
N PRO A 5 -25.80 -46.17 10.12
CA PRO A 5 -25.50 -45.49 8.86
C PRO A 5 -25.59 -43.95 8.97
N ALA A 6 -26.26 -43.41 9.99
CA ALA A 6 -26.57 -41.98 10.06
C ALA A 6 -25.38 -41.06 10.40
N LEU A 7 -24.34 -41.58 11.08
CA LEU A 7 -23.19 -40.78 11.51
C LEU A 7 -22.18 -40.48 10.39
N LEU A 8 -22.10 -41.33 9.36
CA LEU A 8 -21.15 -41.16 8.25
C LEU A 8 -21.60 -40.10 7.23
N LEU A 9 -22.89 -39.80 7.15
CA LEU A 9 -23.44 -38.79 6.23
C LEU A 9 -23.24 -37.34 6.72
N ILE A 10 -23.10 -37.13 8.03
CA ILE A 10 -22.95 -35.78 8.61
C ILE A 10 -21.50 -35.28 8.47
N ALA A 11 -20.50 -36.18 8.52
CA ALA A 11 -19.09 -35.80 8.38
C ALA A 11 -18.71 -35.39 6.95
N GLY A 12 -19.36 -35.94 5.92
CA GLY A 12 -19.09 -35.59 4.52
C GLY A 12 -19.61 -34.21 4.11
N LEU A 13 -20.69 -33.72 4.74
CA LEU A 13 -21.30 -32.42 4.42
C LEU A 13 -20.50 -31.22 4.95
N LEU A 14 -19.68 -31.40 5.99
CA LEU A 14 -18.88 -30.32 6.59
C LEU A 14 -17.63 -29.95 5.79
N VAL A 15 -17.10 -30.86 4.97
CA VAL A 15 -15.86 -30.64 4.22
C VAL A 15 -16.08 -29.91 2.88
N ILE A 16 -17.27 -30.05 2.28
CA ILE A 16 -17.57 -29.44 0.96
C ILE A 16 -17.88 -27.93 1.06
N GLY A 17 -18.23 -27.44 2.25
CA GLY A 17 -18.58 -26.03 2.48
C GLY A 17 -17.45 -25.12 2.98
N ALA A 18 -16.29 -25.68 3.37
CA ALA A 18 -15.20 -24.89 3.91
C ALA A 18 -14.40 -24.23 2.78
N ARG A 19 -14.78 -22.99 2.40
CA ARG A 19 -13.91 -22.17 1.57
C ARG A 19 -12.67 -21.77 2.38
N PRO A 20 -11.45 -21.84 1.82
CA PRO A 20 -10.29 -21.30 2.49
C PRO A 20 -10.53 -19.81 2.75
N ALA A 21 -10.25 -19.36 3.97
CA ALA A 21 -10.24 -17.94 4.25
C ALA A 21 -9.15 -17.28 3.39
N GLN A 22 -9.55 -16.46 2.43
CA GLN A 22 -8.64 -15.60 1.68
C GLN A 22 -8.49 -14.26 2.39
N ALA A 23 -7.28 -13.69 2.31
CA ALA A 23 -7.07 -12.31 2.72
C ALA A 23 -7.93 -11.38 1.85
N GLN A 24 -8.71 -10.51 2.48
CA GLN A 24 -9.53 -9.53 1.78
C GLN A 24 -8.73 -8.22 1.63
N PHE A 25 -8.58 -7.76 0.40
CA PHE A 25 -7.90 -6.49 0.09
C PHE A 25 -8.84 -5.41 -0.46
N ASP A 26 -10.10 -5.74 -0.71
CA ASP A 26 -11.04 -4.80 -1.34
C ASP A 26 -11.48 -3.70 -0.39
N ASN A 27 -11.84 -4.06 0.85
CA ASN A 27 -12.30 -3.11 1.87
C ASN A 27 -11.18 -2.80 2.86
N VAL A 28 -10.35 -1.81 2.51
CA VAL A 28 -9.24 -1.33 3.36
C VAL A 28 -9.60 -0.06 4.15
N GLY A 29 -10.89 0.29 4.15
CA GLY A 29 -11.40 1.53 4.73
C GLY A 29 -11.36 2.71 3.75
N SER A 30 -11.79 3.87 4.23
CA SER A 30 -11.75 5.13 3.47
C SER A 30 -11.35 6.26 4.42
N PHE A 31 -10.61 7.22 3.89
CA PHE A 31 -10.23 8.42 4.61
C PHE A 31 -9.87 9.51 3.60
N GLU A 32 -9.86 10.75 4.05
CA GLU A 32 -9.45 11.88 3.24
C GLU A 32 -7.97 12.17 3.47
N PHE A 33 -7.22 12.23 2.38
CA PHE A 33 -5.85 12.73 2.38
C PHE A 33 -5.69 13.65 1.18
N PRO A 34 -5.87 14.97 1.36
CA PRO A 34 -5.75 15.92 0.25
C PRO A 34 -4.34 15.87 -0.35
N THR A 35 -4.26 15.73 -1.68
CA THR A 35 -3.01 15.86 -2.43
C THR A 35 -3.25 16.76 -3.66
N SER A 36 -2.21 16.98 -4.44
CA SER A 36 -2.26 17.67 -5.73
C SER A 36 -2.87 16.84 -6.85
N ALA A 37 -2.92 15.51 -6.70
CA ALA A 37 -3.51 14.63 -7.70
C ALA A 37 -5.04 14.58 -7.55
N THR A 38 -5.70 14.22 -8.65
CA THR A 38 -7.15 13.97 -8.70
C THR A 38 -7.43 12.71 -9.51
N GLY A 39 -8.68 12.23 -9.52
CA GLY A 39 -9.08 11.05 -10.28
C GLY A 39 -8.37 9.77 -9.83
N GLU A 40 -8.02 8.92 -10.79
CA GLU A 40 -7.51 7.56 -10.52
C GLU A 40 -6.15 7.56 -9.79
N ALA A 41 -5.24 8.49 -10.09
CA ALA A 41 -3.95 8.57 -9.38
C ALA A 41 -4.14 8.85 -7.88
N GLN A 42 -5.07 9.74 -7.54
CA GLN A 42 -5.44 10.01 -6.16
C GLN A 42 -6.17 8.82 -5.51
N TYR A 43 -7.03 8.12 -6.26
CA TYR A 43 -7.69 6.91 -5.78
C TYR A 43 -6.67 5.83 -5.39
N HIS A 44 -5.73 5.52 -6.28
CA HIS A 44 -4.66 4.55 -6.02
C HIS A 44 -3.77 4.98 -4.84
N PHE A 45 -3.42 6.26 -4.74
CA PHE A 45 -2.68 6.76 -3.58
C PHE A 45 -3.43 6.57 -2.26
N LEU A 46 -4.73 6.90 -2.20
CA LEU A 46 -5.54 6.71 -0.99
C LEU A 46 -5.63 5.24 -0.61
N ARG A 47 -5.80 4.36 -1.61
CA ARG A 47 -5.85 2.92 -1.42
C ARG A 47 -4.52 2.35 -0.92
N GLY A 48 -3.40 2.76 -1.50
CA GLY A 48 -2.05 2.39 -1.05
C GLY A 48 -1.78 2.84 0.38
N ALA A 49 -2.19 4.05 0.74
CA ALA A 49 -2.04 4.57 2.09
C ALA A 49 -2.95 3.85 3.12
N ALA A 50 -4.15 3.43 2.72
CA ALA A 50 -5.02 2.57 3.56
C ALA A 50 -4.41 1.19 3.82
N LEU A 51 -3.84 0.56 2.78
CA LEU A 51 -3.12 -0.71 2.90
C LEU A 51 -1.90 -0.57 3.80
N LEU A 52 -1.12 0.50 3.62
CA LEU A 52 0.06 0.77 4.43
C LEU A 52 -0.30 0.95 5.92
N HIS A 53 -1.42 1.62 6.23
CA HIS A 53 -1.92 1.75 7.59
C HIS A 53 -2.20 0.38 8.25
N SER A 54 -2.57 -0.63 7.44
CA SER A 54 -2.83 -2.01 7.88
C SER A 54 -1.66 -2.96 7.64
N PHE A 55 -0.42 -2.45 7.55
CA PHE A 55 0.81 -3.23 7.33
C PHE A 55 0.83 -4.06 6.02
N GLY A 56 0.00 -3.70 5.03
CA GLY A 56 -0.03 -4.31 3.71
C GLY A 56 1.04 -3.74 2.77
N TRP A 57 2.32 -3.90 3.13
CA TRP A 57 3.43 -3.22 2.46
C TRP A 57 3.57 -3.55 0.96
N ILE A 58 3.35 -4.82 0.57
CA ILE A 58 3.48 -5.24 -0.84
C ILE A 58 2.35 -4.61 -1.66
N GLN A 59 1.11 -4.74 -1.19
CA GLN A 59 -0.07 -4.21 -1.85
C GLN A 59 -0.05 -2.68 -1.90
N ALA A 60 0.44 -2.02 -0.83
CA ALA A 60 0.61 -0.58 -0.82
C ALA A 60 1.57 -0.11 -1.93
N ARG A 61 2.70 -0.81 -2.13
CA ARG A 61 3.65 -0.50 -3.21
C ARG A 61 3.02 -0.66 -4.60
N GLU A 62 2.23 -1.72 -4.81
CA GLU A 62 1.51 -1.93 -6.08
C GLU A 62 0.57 -0.75 -6.39
N GLU A 63 -0.20 -0.29 -5.40
CA GLU A 63 -1.09 0.87 -5.56
C GLU A 63 -0.31 2.18 -5.78
N PHE A 64 0.81 2.39 -5.07
CA PHE A 64 1.66 3.55 -5.31
C PHE A 64 2.30 3.52 -6.70
N HIS A 65 2.72 2.35 -7.20
CA HIS A 65 3.20 2.20 -8.58
C HIS A 65 2.12 2.52 -9.60
N ALA A 66 0.89 2.03 -9.40
CA ALA A 66 -0.24 2.39 -10.25
C ALA A 66 -0.51 3.90 -10.28
N ALA A 67 -0.41 4.58 -9.13
CA ALA A 67 -0.52 6.03 -9.06
C ALA A 67 0.63 6.74 -9.83
N GLN A 68 1.87 6.22 -9.76
CA GLN A 68 3.02 6.73 -10.51
C GLN A 68 2.87 6.52 -12.03
N GLU A 69 2.31 5.40 -12.46
CA GLU A 69 2.05 5.12 -13.88
C GLU A 69 1.01 6.08 -14.47
N LEU A 70 0.00 6.44 -13.67
CA LEU A 70 -1.06 7.37 -14.07
C LEU A 70 -0.59 8.84 -14.03
N ASP A 71 0.22 9.21 -13.05
CA ASP A 71 0.81 10.54 -12.91
C ASP A 71 2.29 10.44 -12.45
N PRO A 72 3.24 10.42 -13.40
CA PRO A 72 4.67 10.31 -13.09
C PRO A 72 5.25 11.49 -12.30
N ASP A 73 4.54 12.62 -12.24
CA ASP A 73 4.97 13.80 -11.48
C ASP A 73 4.33 13.86 -10.09
N PHE A 74 3.49 12.87 -9.75
CA PHE A 74 2.79 12.83 -8.47
C PHE A 74 3.71 12.48 -7.30
N ALA A 75 4.33 13.51 -6.72
CA ALA A 75 5.31 13.37 -5.64
C ALA A 75 4.84 12.50 -4.46
N MET A 76 3.53 12.53 -4.12
CA MET A 76 3.01 11.77 -2.99
C MET A 76 2.95 10.26 -3.23
N ALA A 77 2.85 9.80 -4.49
CA ALA A 77 2.92 8.38 -4.80
C ALA A 77 4.32 7.80 -4.51
N TYR A 78 5.37 8.53 -4.86
CA TYR A 78 6.76 8.14 -4.56
C TYR A 78 7.07 8.26 -3.06
N TRP A 79 6.56 9.30 -2.39
CA TRP A 79 6.64 9.41 -0.93
C TRP A 79 5.97 8.22 -0.25
N GLY A 80 4.75 7.87 -0.65
CA GLY A 80 4.02 6.73 -0.09
C GLY A 80 4.76 5.42 -0.29
N GLU A 81 5.32 5.19 -1.47
CA GLU A 81 6.14 4.00 -1.74
C GLU A 81 7.36 3.92 -0.84
N SER A 82 8.08 5.04 -0.64
CA SER A 82 9.25 5.06 0.24
C SER A 82 8.94 4.60 1.66
N LEU A 83 7.75 4.95 2.17
CA LEU A 83 7.27 4.53 3.48
C LEU A 83 6.86 3.06 3.53
N ALA A 84 6.45 2.47 2.41
CA ALA A 84 6.06 1.06 2.35
C ALA A 84 7.23 0.07 2.49
N TYR A 85 8.46 0.56 2.40
CA TYR A 85 9.67 -0.21 2.73
C TYR A 85 10.08 -0.07 4.21
N ASN A 86 9.43 0.81 4.98
CA ASN A 86 9.68 0.93 6.41
C ASN A 86 8.91 -0.16 7.16
N HIS A 87 9.67 -1.09 7.77
CA HIS A 87 9.13 -2.18 8.56
C HIS A 87 9.42 -1.93 10.05
N PRO A 88 8.57 -1.18 10.78
CA PRO A 88 8.87 -0.75 12.15
C PRO A 88 9.01 -1.90 13.16
N LEU A 89 8.54 -3.10 12.80
CA LEU A 89 8.67 -4.32 13.61
C LEU A 89 9.98 -5.08 13.34
N ILE A 90 10.79 -4.63 12.38
CA ILE A 90 12.07 -5.22 11.99
C ILE A 90 13.16 -4.19 12.30
N SER A 91 14.12 -4.57 13.15
CA SER A 91 15.13 -3.66 13.70
C SER A 91 16.17 -3.16 12.69
N GLN A 92 16.12 -3.62 11.43
CA GLN A 92 17.07 -3.25 10.38
C GLN A 92 16.35 -2.48 9.28
N MET A 93 16.58 -1.18 9.23
CA MET A 93 16.14 -0.35 8.14
C MET A 93 17.14 -0.46 6.97
N ASN A 94 16.66 -0.83 5.78
CA ASN A 94 17.44 -0.78 4.56
C ASN A 94 16.98 0.43 3.73
N PRO A 95 17.79 1.49 3.61
CA PRO A 95 17.39 2.71 2.90
C PRO A 95 17.50 2.61 1.38
N THR A 96 18.04 1.52 0.83
CA THR A 96 18.31 1.37 -0.61
C THR A 96 17.05 1.55 -1.45
N GLU A 97 16.00 0.79 -1.14
CA GLU A 97 14.75 0.81 -1.90
C GLU A 97 13.91 2.07 -1.66
N PRO A 98 13.75 2.58 -0.42
CA PRO A 98 13.14 3.89 -0.21
C PRO A 98 13.81 5.02 -0.99
N ARG A 99 15.15 5.08 -1.03
CA ARG A 99 15.89 6.09 -1.82
C ARG A 99 15.65 5.92 -3.31
N ARG A 100 15.68 4.68 -3.82
CA ARG A 100 15.38 4.38 -5.23
C ARG A 100 13.99 4.84 -5.64
N ALA A 101 12.99 4.72 -4.77
CA ALA A 101 11.66 5.26 -5.04
C ALA A 101 11.72 6.78 -5.26
N LEU A 102 12.41 7.52 -4.38
CA LEU A 102 12.58 8.96 -4.54
C LEU A 102 13.41 9.31 -5.79
N GLU A 103 14.50 8.60 -6.07
CA GLU A 103 15.33 8.82 -7.27
C GLU A 103 14.56 8.65 -8.58
N ARG A 104 13.53 7.79 -8.62
CA ARG A 104 12.63 7.68 -9.77
C ARG A 104 11.76 8.91 -9.99
N LEU A 105 11.41 9.65 -8.93
CA LEU A 105 10.68 10.92 -9.04
C LEU A 105 11.55 12.00 -9.69
N ALA A 106 12.76 12.19 -9.16
CA ALA A 106 13.78 13.07 -9.74
C ALA A 106 15.16 12.82 -9.10
N PRO A 107 16.27 13.14 -9.79
CA PRO A 107 17.61 12.80 -9.31
C PRO A 107 18.04 13.62 -8.10
N THR A 108 17.65 14.88 -8.00
CA THR A 108 18.01 15.75 -6.87
C THR A 108 16.83 16.07 -5.96
N ARG A 109 17.11 16.31 -4.67
CA ARG A 109 16.12 16.79 -3.68
C ARG A 109 15.40 18.05 -4.17
N ALA A 110 16.11 18.98 -4.79
CA ALA A 110 15.52 20.23 -5.28
C ALA A 110 14.49 19.97 -6.40
N GLU A 111 14.81 19.09 -7.35
CA GLU A 111 13.88 18.73 -8.43
C GLU A 111 12.68 17.94 -7.90
N ARG A 112 12.89 17.04 -6.93
CA ARG A 112 11.79 16.34 -6.26
C ARG A 112 10.83 17.30 -5.57
N LEU A 113 11.35 18.26 -4.81
CA LEU A 113 10.54 19.28 -4.15
C LEU A 113 9.81 20.20 -5.13
N ALA A 114 10.37 20.46 -6.31
CA ALA A 114 9.70 21.23 -7.36
C ALA A 114 8.46 20.53 -7.93
N LYS A 115 8.37 19.20 -7.81
CA LYS A 115 7.19 18.41 -8.22
C LYS A 115 6.08 18.37 -7.17
N ALA A 116 6.32 18.86 -5.95
CA ALA A 116 5.30 18.98 -4.91
C ALA A 116 4.71 20.42 -4.91
N PRO A 117 3.48 20.64 -5.41
CA PRO A 117 2.96 21.99 -5.58
C PRO A 117 2.48 22.63 -4.26
N THR A 118 2.12 21.83 -3.25
CA THR A 118 1.64 22.36 -1.97
C THR A 118 2.73 22.35 -0.90
N GLU A 119 2.67 23.29 0.05
CA GLU A 119 3.60 23.32 1.19
C GLU A 119 3.49 22.06 2.07
N ARG A 120 2.30 21.47 2.16
CA ARG A 120 2.07 20.21 2.88
C ARG A 120 2.84 19.05 2.24
N GLU A 121 2.77 18.91 0.92
CA GLU A 121 3.48 17.86 0.20
C GLU A 121 4.99 18.07 0.20
N LYS A 122 5.46 19.31 0.06
CA LYS A 122 6.89 19.64 0.23
C LYS A 122 7.39 19.26 1.63
N GLY A 123 6.56 19.48 2.65
CA GLY A 123 6.85 19.07 4.02
C GLY A 123 7.01 17.56 4.16
N PHE A 124 6.07 16.78 3.61
CA PHE A 124 6.16 15.31 3.61
C PHE A 124 7.37 14.80 2.84
N LEU A 125 7.61 15.33 1.65
CA LEU A 125 8.74 14.92 0.83
C LEU A 125 10.05 15.27 1.53
N SER A 126 10.17 16.47 2.12
CA SER A 126 11.34 16.84 2.92
C SER A 126 11.60 15.91 4.11
N ALA A 127 10.57 15.35 4.73
CA ALA A 127 10.72 14.45 5.87
C ALA A 127 11.37 13.11 5.48
N VAL A 128 11.09 12.60 4.28
CA VAL A 128 11.66 11.34 3.79
C VAL A 128 13.03 11.52 3.13
N GLU A 129 13.55 12.74 2.99
CA GLU A 129 14.88 13.00 2.43
C GLU A 129 16.03 12.65 3.38
N ILE A 130 15.75 12.32 4.65
CA ILE A 130 16.77 11.80 5.60
C ILE A 130 17.21 10.36 5.27
N LEU A 131 16.45 9.68 4.41
CA LEU A 131 16.63 8.27 4.08
C LEU A 131 17.98 7.99 3.45
#